data_AF-A0A349TCG8-F1
#
_entry.id   AF-A0A349TCG8-F1
#
_cell.length_a   1.000
_cell.length_b   1.000
_cell.length_c   1.000
_cell.angle_alpha   90.00
_cell.angle_beta   90.00
_cell.angle_gamma   90.00
#
_symmetry.space_group_name_H-M   'P 1'
#
loop_
_entity.id
_entity.type
_entity.pdbx_description
1 polymer ?
#
loop_
_entity_poly.entity_id
_entity_poly.type
_entity_poly.pdbx_seq_one_letter_code
_entity_poly.pdbx_strand_id
1 'polypeptide(L)'
;MAYSCNRTKGRSKLNASTTSVLALATAMVLAPDCAQAESFLGTPTVTAGSATITEGATTTDIAVQTTQVVIDWVPDDTAVGGGNIDFQPVNTTATFTDGGVVDGIGYFAVLNRIIPVDPTRMVELNGTITSLVGSNVGGTIFFYSPGGILIGSSAVINVGSLGLTANDPRVNGGEFINAFNQVEFQQATQAGATVTTAAGSSIFTGGNSALGFASYFAMVAPVVQHGGNSFSNTAAAMISADAALITFSPDGLFDIQVTSGTSGTGKTLSVSGNLNTELGGYTYLAAVPKNDAITMAITAGAEVGFDVAQNATAIDASTVILGAGSIISDGNVIEVISPASGSGTVDVEIGAANIAGTTTIWGTGSLKVTGGANFRGTFFGGVQGTIDLLADTDDLNFGSTVSLDVGTFSGTAVDNSPDIASDITVIASNGNSISVDGGLSLRTLGGRGQLTLGPSGKDGTGGDITFTADGGSIGVNGNLTLISSGLGRLAATGGTSGDGIGGDVVVTAINGGEISAA
;
A
#
# COMPACT_ATOMS: atom_id res chain seq x y z
N MET A 1 -16.73 59.14 41.66
CA MET A 1 -16.75 58.39 42.93
C MET A 1 -15.31 58.14 43.34
N ALA A 2 -14.92 58.73 44.46
CA ALA A 2 -13.54 58.83 44.92
C ALA A 2 -13.16 57.62 45.78
N TYR A 3 -11.92 57.16 45.62
CA TYR A 3 -11.12 56.66 46.74
C TYR A 3 -9.70 57.20 46.62
N SER A 4 -9.28 57.92 47.65
CA SER A 4 -7.96 58.51 47.84
C SER A 4 -7.17 57.69 48.86
N CYS A 5 -5.85 57.58 48.74
CA CYS A 5 -4.98 57.67 49.92
C CYS A 5 -3.53 58.08 49.58
N ASN A 6 -3.25 59.34 49.87
CA ASN A 6 -2.03 60.06 50.25
C ASN A 6 -0.60 59.58 49.95
N ARG A 7 0.14 60.55 49.36
CA ARG A 7 1.59 60.78 49.45
C ARG A 7 2.01 61.20 50.86
N THR A 8 3.22 60.82 51.26
CA THR A 8 4.03 61.57 52.24
C THR A 8 5.42 61.81 51.68
N LYS A 9 5.74 63.10 51.44
CA LYS A 9 7.09 63.60 51.13
C LYS A 9 7.84 63.79 52.45
N GLY A 10 9.01 63.17 52.60
CA GLY A 10 10.03 63.54 53.59
C GLY A 10 11.32 63.94 52.87
N ARG A 11 11.86 65.13 53.15
CA ARG A 11 13.16 65.64 52.69
C ARG A 11 14.08 65.79 53.91
N SER A 12 15.26 65.18 53.91
CA SER A 12 16.51 65.66 54.54
C SER A 12 17.69 64.97 53.80
N LYS A 13 18.50 65.68 53.02
CA LYS A 13 19.75 66.42 53.30
C LYS A 13 20.93 65.60 53.89
N LEU A 14 21.91 65.39 53.00
CA LEU A 14 23.39 65.49 53.10
C LEU A 14 24.27 64.32 53.61
N ASN A 15 25.13 63.87 52.66
CA ASN A 15 26.60 63.68 52.67
C ASN A 15 27.31 62.58 53.50
N ALA A 16 27.99 61.66 52.79
CA ALA A 16 29.42 61.28 52.85
C ALA A 16 29.60 59.84 52.26
N SER A 17 30.20 59.68 51.07
CA SER A 17 31.62 59.34 50.79
C SER A 17 32.04 57.88 51.07
N THR A 18 32.63 57.26 50.03
CA THR A 18 33.46 56.02 49.94
C THR A 18 32.72 54.69 50.25
N THR A 19 32.69 53.64 49.40
CA THR A 19 33.82 52.94 48.74
C THR A 19 33.30 51.95 47.66
N SER A 20 34.01 51.89 46.53
CA SER A 20 34.30 50.78 45.59
C SER A 20 33.27 49.74 45.08
N VAL A 21 33.22 49.67 43.74
CA VAL A 21 33.18 48.49 42.84
C VAL A 21 31.99 47.52 42.93
N LEU A 22 31.05 47.62 41.98
CA LEU A 22 30.45 46.44 41.33
C LEU A 22 29.87 46.83 39.97
N ALA A 23 30.24 46.05 38.95
CA ALA A 23 29.82 46.17 37.58
C ALA A 23 28.44 45.55 37.34
N LEU A 24 27.90 45.83 36.15
CA LEU A 24 27.07 44.93 35.36
C LEU A 24 25.58 44.82 35.73
N ALA A 25 24.74 45.32 34.82
CA ALA A 25 23.83 44.49 34.01
C ALA A 25 22.55 45.28 33.70
N THR A 26 22.52 45.94 32.55
CA THR A 26 21.29 46.25 31.85
C THR A 26 20.70 44.91 31.40
N ALA A 27 19.92 44.25 32.25
CA ALA A 27 19.10 43.11 31.85
C ALA A 27 17.97 43.67 30.97
N MET A 28 18.24 43.78 29.66
CA MET A 28 17.17 43.67 28.69
C MET A 28 16.53 42.31 28.92
N VAL A 29 15.28 42.33 29.34
CA VAL A 29 14.40 41.18 29.39
C VAL A 29 14.41 40.57 27.99
N LEU A 30 15.16 39.49 27.82
CA LEU A 30 14.85 38.46 26.83
C LEU A 30 13.45 37.99 27.20
N ALA A 31 12.43 38.56 26.55
CA ALA A 31 11.17 37.85 26.45
C ALA A 31 11.53 36.49 25.82
N PRO A 32 11.05 35.36 26.37
CA PRO A 32 11.15 34.11 25.64
C PRO A 32 10.51 34.37 24.28
N ASP A 33 11.26 34.13 23.20
CA ASP A 33 10.65 33.95 21.90
C ASP A 33 9.53 32.95 22.13
N CYS A 34 8.29 33.37 21.86
CA CYS A 34 7.19 32.44 21.85
C CYS A 34 7.62 31.34 20.89
N ALA A 35 7.82 30.12 21.40
CA ALA A 35 8.01 28.93 20.57
C ALA A 35 6.79 28.88 19.66
N GLN A 36 6.97 29.35 18.42
CA GLN A 36 5.93 29.27 17.43
C GLN A 36 5.99 27.83 16.92
N ALA A 37 4.87 27.11 16.96
CA ALA A 37 4.85 25.71 16.56
C ALA A 37 5.18 25.60 15.07
N GLU A 38 6.31 24.99 14.74
CA GLU A 38 6.72 24.72 13.36
C GLU A 38 5.78 23.69 12.72
N SER A 39 5.81 23.55 11.38
CA SER A 39 5.01 22.49 10.76
C SER A 39 5.59 21.13 11.06
N PHE A 40 6.89 20.93 10.82
CA PHE A 40 7.60 19.74 11.26
C PHE A 40 8.24 20.01 12.62
N LEU A 41 7.85 19.23 13.62
CA LEU A 41 8.37 19.31 15.00
C LEU A 41 9.61 18.44 15.14
N GLY A 42 10.71 18.91 14.56
CA GLY A 42 12.00 18.26 14.70
C GLY A 42 13.13 19.03 14.05
N THR A 43 14.36 18.75 14.47
CA THR A 43 15.55 19.41 13.94
C THR A 43 16.00 18.75 12.62
N PRO A 44 16.07 19.49 11.50
CA PRO A 44 16.55 18.96 10.22
C PRO A 44 18.07 18.94 10.08
N THR A 45 18.58 18.00 9.31
CA THR A 45 19.96 17.96 8.81
C THR A 45 19.97 17.44 7.38
N VAL A 46 20.40 18.26 6.41
CA VAL A 46 20.59 17.82 5.03
C VAL A 46 21.84 16.92 4.96
N THR A 47 21.64 15.64 4.66
CA THR A 47 22.72 14.64 4.63
C THR A 47 23.21 14.31 3.22
N ALA A 48 22.39 14.59 2.21
CA ALA A 48 22.77 14.53 0.80
C ALA A 48 21.98 15.56 -0.02
N GLY A 49 22.57 16.02 -1.13
CA GLY A 49 21.99 17.08 -1.95
C GLY A 49 22.12 18.46 -1.30
N SER A 50 21.26 19.40 -1.72
CA SER A 50 21.17 20.74 -1.12
C SER A 50 19.72 21.21 -1.05
N ALA A 51 19.34 21.76 0.09
CA ALA A 51 18.06 22.44 0.29
C ALA A 51 18.22 23.56 1.32
N THR A 52 17.36 24.58 1.23
CA THR A 52 17.17 25.56 2.29
C THR A 52 15.87 25.25 3.00
N ILE A 53 15.94 25.12 4.32
CA ILE A 53 14.79 24.84 5.18
C ILE A 53 14.52 26.10 5.98
N THR A 54 13.29 26.60 5.93
CA THR A 54 12.84 27.78 6.66
C THR A 54 11.62 27.41 7.49
N GLU A 55 11.77 27.49 8.80
CA GLU A 55 10.71 27.21 9.75
C GLU A 55 9.99 28.51 10.18
N GLY A 56 8.67 28.44 10.24
CA GLY A 56 7.78 29.52 10.61
C GLY A 56 6.67 29.05 11.54
N ALA A 57 5.80 29.97 11.94
CA ALA A 57 4.87 29.79 13.06
C ALA A 57 3.78 28.72 12.94
N THR A 58 3.71 28.05 11.80
CA THR A 58 2.87 26.88 11.44
C THR A 58 3.39 26.26 10.14
N THR A 59 4.59 26.64 9.70
CA THR A 59 5.07 26.38 8.33
C THR A 59 6.47 25.81 8.36
N THR A 60 6.75 24.91 7.41
CA THR A 60 8.12 24.46 7.12
C THR A 60 8.29 24.50 5.60
N ASP A 61 9.06 25.46 5.11
CA ASP A 61 9.30 25.66 3.69
C ASP A 61 10.67 25.11 3.29
N ILE A 62 10.69 24.20 2.32
CA ILE A 62 11.86 23.45 1.89
C ILE A 62 12.11 23.76 0.42
N ALA A 63 13.06 24.66 0.16
CA ALA A 63 13.50 25.02 -1.17
C ALA A 63 14.63 24.08 -1.62
N VAL A 64 14.32 23.15 -2.52
CA VAL A 64 15.23 22.11 -3.00
C VAL A 64 16.14 22.66 -4.11
N GLN A 65 17.45 22.47 -3.98
CA GLN A 65 18.46 23.04 -4.89
C GLN A 65 19.16 21.99 -5.76
N THR A 66 18.85 20.70 -5.55
CA THR A 66 19.40 19.57 -6.31
C THR A 66 18.27 18.65 -6.79
N THR A 67 18.56 17.75 -7.75
CA THR A 67 17.58 16.76 -8.25
C THR A 67 17.08 15.81 -7.17
N GLN A 68 17.95 15.44 -6.23
CA GLN A 68 17.61 14.62 -5.06
C GLN A 68 18.19 15.28 -3.81
N VAL A 69 17.46 15.24 -2.71
CA VAL A 69 17.92 15.68 -1.39
C VAL A 69 17.48 14.65 -0.35
N VAL A 70 18.35 14.41 0.64
CA VAL A 70 18.04 13.58 1.81
C VAL A 70 18.15 14.47 3.05
N ILE A 71 17.07 14.49 3.83
CA ILE A 71 16.95 15.29 5.04
C ILE A 71 16.68 14.34 6.20
N ASP A 72 17.56 14.33 7.18
CA ASP A 72 17.37 13.62 8.44
C ASP A 72 16.69 14.56 9.42
N TRP A 73 15.62 14.09 10.04
CA TRP A 73 14.84 14.81 11.03
C TRP A 73 14.95 14.08 12.36
N VAL A 74 15.34 14.79 13.40
CA VAL A 74 15.26 14.30 14.79
C VAL A 74 14.03 14.95 15.42
N PRO A 75 12.94 14.20 15.69
CA PRO A 75 11.74 14.76 16.33
C PRO A 75 12.04 15.42 17.68
N ASP A 76 11.31 16.48 18.00
CA ASP A 76 11.41 17.17 19.30
C ASP A 76 10.86 16.32 20.46
N ASP A 77 9.87 15.47 20.17
CA ASP A 77 9.42 14.44 21.09
C ASP A 77 10.48 13.34 21.21
N THR A 78 11.24 13.42 22.29
CA THR A 78 12.33 12.51 22.64
C THR A 78 11.92 11.45 23.67
N ALA A 79 10.63 11.34 23.98
CA ALA A 79 10.15 10.36 24.96
C ALA A 79 10.34 8.92 24.46
N VAL A 80 10.68 8.02 25.39
CA VAL A 80 10.80 6.58 25.15
C VAL A 80 9.52 5.89 25.61
N GLY A 81 8.93 5.08 24.73
CA GLY A 81 7.58 4.57 24.86
C GLY A 81 6.51 5.67 24.73
N GLY A 82 5.24 5.27 24.90
CA GLY A 82 4.10 6.17 24.79
C GLY A 82 3.32 5.98 23.48
N GLY A 83 2.51 6.98 23.13
CA GLY A 83 1.75 6.99 21.87
C GLY A 83 2.60 7.41 20.67
N ASN A 84 1.92 7.68 19.56
CA ASN A 84 2.56 8.21 18.35
C ASN A 84 3.28 9.54 18.63
N ILE A 85 4.28 9.84 17.81
CA ILE A 85 4.95 11.14 17.78
C ILE A 85 4.19 12.03 16.81
N ASP A 86 3.53 13.08 17.30
CA ASP A 86 2.90 14.09 16.43
C ASP A 86 3.98 14.98 15.80
N PHE A 87 4.55 14.50 14.69
CA PHE A 87 5.66 15.18 14.01
C PHE A 87 5.16 16.34 13.16
N GLN A 88 3.95 16.25 12.63
CA GLN A 88 3.30 17.35 11.94
C GLN A 88 1.90 17.60 12.49
N PRO A 89 1.71 18.57 13.40
CA PRO A 89 0.41 18.86 13.99
C PRO A 89 -0.64 19.33 12.98
N VAL A 90 -1.91 19.22 13.37
CA VAL A 90 -3.05 19.78 12.62
C VAL A 90 -2.89 21.28 12.38
N ASN A 91 -3.48 21.78 11.28
CA ASN A 91 -3.44 23.20 10.90
C ASN A 91 -2.03 23.76 10.64
N THR A 92 -1.04 22.91 10.37
CA THR A 92 0.28 23.31 9.90
C THR A 92 0.47 22.96 8.43
N THR A 93 1.46 23.54 7.76
CA THR A 93 1.74 23.31 6.33
C THR A 93 3.23 23.18 6.06
N ALA A 94 3.63 22.07 5.46
CA ALA A 94 4.95 21.89 4.91
C ALA A 94 4.91 22.06 3.38
N THR A 95 5.80 22.88 2.84
CA THR A 95 5.88 23.18 1.41
C THR A 95 7.24 22.78 0.87
N PHE A 96 7.26 21.99 -0.20
CA PHE A 96 8.47 21.70 -0.97
C PHE A 96 8.42 22.47 -2.30
N THR A 97 9.47 23.20 -2.64
CA THR A 97 9.55 23.96 -3.91
C THR A 97 10.88 23.75 -4.61
N ASP A 98 10.90 23.96 -5.93
CA ASP A 98 12.15 24.15 -6.64
C ASP A 98 12.81 25.47 -6.20
N GLY A 99 13.97 25.40 -5.57
CA GLY A 99 14.66 26.55 -4.98
C GLY A 99 15.25 27.55 -5.98
N GLY A 100 14.84 27.51 -7.25
CA GLY A 100 15.23 28.49 -8.29
C GLY A 100 16.70 28.52 -8.69
N VAL A 101 17.56 27.65 -8.14
CA VAL A 101 19.01 27.66 -8.44
C VAL A 101 19.36 26.85 -9.68
N VAL A 102 18.44 26.06 -10.24
CA VAL A 102 18.73 25.27 -11.45
C VAL A 102 17.73 25.57 -12.56
N ASP A 103 18.13 26.47 -13.45
CA ASP A 103 17.53 26.62 -14.77
C ASP A 103 17.46 25.24 -15.46
N GLY A 104 16.24 24.72 -15.61
CA GLY A 104 15.96 23.58 -16.47
C GLY A 104 15.72 22.22 -15.81
N ILE A 105 15.80 22.07 -14.49
CA ILE A 105 15.33 20.83 -13.85
C ILE A 105 13.84 20.95 -13.55
N GLY A 106 13.00 20.38 -14.41
CA GLY A 106 11.55 20.31 -14.19
C GLY A 106 11.11 19.29 -13.12
N TYR A 107 12.00 18.91 -12.18
CA TYR A 107 11.74 17.84 -11.21
C TYR A 107 12.74 17.84 -10.04
N PHE A 108 12.27 17.43 -8.86
CA PHE A 108 13.13 17.10 -7.72
C PHE A 108 12.54 15.94 -6.91
N ALA A 109 13.35 15.31 -6.08
CA ALA A 109 12.92 14.30 -5.12
C ALA A 109 13.53 14.56 -3.73
N VAL A 110 12.72 14.36 -2.69
CA VAL A 110 13.11 14.58 -1.28
C VAL A 110 12.85 13.31 -0.50
N LEU A 111 13.87 12.80 0.20
CA LEU A 111 13.70 11.78 1.21
C LEU A 111 13.79 12.41 2.61
N ASN A 112 12.67 12.45 3.31
CA ASN A 112 12.60 12.85 4.72
C ASN A 112 12.75 11.60 5.60
N ARG A 113 13.91 11.44 6.23
CA ARG A 113 14.20 10.37 7.19
C ARG A 113 13.93 10.87 8.59
N ILE A 114 12.80 10.49 9.17
CA ILE A 114 12.44 10.85 10.53
C ILE A 114 12.98 9.77 11.46
N ILE A 115 13.89 10.16 12.36
CA ILE A 115 14.65 9.24 13.20
C ILE A 115 14.35 9.56 14.67
N PRO A 116 13.25 9.02 15.23
CA PRO A 116 12.95 9.16 16.65
C PRO A 116 14.06 8.60 17.56
N VAL A 117 14.14 9.15 18.78
CA VAL A 117 14.99 8.58 19.85
C VAL A 117 14.53 7.16 20.21
N ASP A 118 13.22 6.93 20.25
CA ASP A 118 12.64 5.59 20.34
C ASP A 118 12.17 5.12 18.95
N PRO A 119 12.95 4.26 18.26
CA PRO A 119 12.66 3.85 16.89
C PRO A 119 11.44 2.94 16.77
N THR A 120 10.80 2.54 17.88
CA THR A 120 9.58 1.70 17.87
C THR A 120 8.30 2.53 17.77
N ARG A 121 8.37 3.85 17.99
CA ARG A 121 7.20 4.73 17.97
C ARG A 121 6.87 5.16 16.55
N MET A 122 5.59 5.06 16.20
CA MET A 122 5.05 5.56 14.95
C MET A 122 5.06 7.09 14.92
N VAL A 123 5.34 7.67 13.76
CA VAL A 123 5.27 9.11 13.51
C VAL A 123 3.95 9.47 12.85
N GLU A 124 3.31 10.54 13.31
CA GLU A 124 2.03 11.02 12.83
C GLU A 124 2.18 12.32 12.04
N LEU A 125 1.51 12.37 10.88
CA LEU A 125 1.43 13.52 9.99
C LEU A 125 -0.04 13.95 9.88
N ASN A 126 -0.40 15.05 10.54
CA ASN A 126 -1.76 15.56 10.68
C ASN A 126 -2.04 16.83 9.88
N GLY A 127 -0.99 17.49 9.38
CA GLY A 127 -1.04 18.77 8.69
C GLY A 127 -1.23 18.67 7.17
N THR A 128 -0.94 19.78 6.49
CA THR A 128 -0.93 19.87 5.03
C THR A 128 0.50 19.69 4.50
N ILE A 129 0.69 18.89 3.45
CA ILE A 129 1.97 18.74 2.75
C ILE A 129 1.74 19.07 1.28
N THR A 130 2.48 20.04 0.75
CA THR A 130 2.39 20.43 -0.66
C THR A 130 3.75 20.42 -1.32
N SER A 131 3.82 19.97 -2.57
CA SER A 131 5.06 19.99 -3.36
C SER A 131 4.80 20.63 -4.73
N LEU A 132 5.59 21.66 -5.07
CA LEU A 132 5.42 22.48 -6.25
C LEU A 132 6.72 22.54 -7.08
N VAL A 133 6.59 22.35 -8.39
CA VAL A 133 7.64 22.66 -9.37
C VAL A 133 7.17 23.86 -10.18
N GLY A 134 7.81 25.01 -9.98
CA GLY A 134 7.30 26.30 -10.43
C GLY A 134 5.96 26.61 -9.76
N SER A 135 4.86 26.54 -10.52
CA SER A 135 3.49 26.80 -10.01
C SER A 135 2.56 25.59 -10.09
N ASN A 136 3.08 24.43 -10.49
CA ASN A 136 2.28 23.21 -10.63
C ASN A 136 2.65 22.22 -9.53
N VAL A 137 1.69 21.38 -9.14
CA VAL A 137 1.97 20.21 -8.30
C VAL A 137 3.00 19.33 -9.02
N GLY A 138 4.02 18.91 -8.29
CA GLY A 138 5.14 18.14 -8.83
C GLY A 138 6.11 17.72 -7.74
N GLY A 139 7.23 17.14 -8.15
CA GLY A 139 8.25 16.61 -7.24
C GLY A 139 7.83 15.34 -6.52
N THR A 140 8.82 14.57 -6.08
CA THR A 140 8.62 13.29 -5.40
C THR A 140 9.02 13.41 -3.94
N ILE A 141 8.09 13.13 -3.04
CA ILE A 141 8.32 13.24 -1.59
C ILE A 141 8.24 11.86 -0.96
N PHE A 142 9.30 11.48 -0.25
CA PHE A 142 9.33 10.27 0.58
C PHE A 142 9.37 10.65 2.05
N PHE A 143 8.64 9.90 2.86
CA PHE A 143 8.77 9.88 4.31
C PHE A 143 9.14 8.48 4.76
N TYR A 144 10.19 8.42 5.58
CA TYR A 144 10.65 7.20 6.25
C TYR A 144 10.64 7.42 7.76
N SER A 145 10.12 6.44 8.51
CA SER A 145 10.31 6.34 9.96
C SER A 145 10.36 4.87 10.38
N PRO A 146 11.36 4.43 11.16
CA PRO A 146 11.56 3.01 11.50
C PRO A 146 10.39 2.40 12.29
N GLY A 147 9.71 3.20 13.12
CA GLY A 147 8.56 2.76 13.91
C GLY A 147 7.24 2.77 13.14
N GLY A 148 7.26 3.22 11.88
CA GLY A 148 6.08 3.38 11.05
C GLY A 148 5.59 4.82 10.93
N ILE A 149 4.55 5.01 10.12
CA ILE A 149 3.96 6.31 9.79
C ILE A 149 2.44 6.21 9.87
N LEU A 150 1.78 7.21 10.47
CA LEU A 150 0.35 7.44 10.40
C LEU A 150 0.07 8.75 9.68
N ILE A 151 -0.63 8.69 8.55
CA ILE A 151 -1.28 9.87 7.96
C ILE A 151 -2.62 10.06 8.67
N GLY A 152 -2.72 11.11 9.47
CA GLY A 152 -3.87 11.36 10.32
C GLY A 152 -5.11 11.81 9.56
N SER A 153 -6.28 11.70 10.20
CA SER A 153 -7.59 11.93 9.56
C SER A 153 -7.83 13.36 9.03
N SER A 154 -7.05 14.34 9.46
CA SER A 154 -7.12 15.73 8.98
C SER A 154 -6.08 16.05 7.90
N ALA A 155 -5.18 15.12 7.60
CA ALA A 155 -4.04 15.37 6.73
C ALA A 155 -4.48 15.58 5.29
N VAL A 156 -3.86 16.57 4.65
CA VAL A 156 -4.04 16.86 3.22
C VAL A 156 -2.68 16.85 2.55
N ILE A 157 -2.44 15.90 1.66
CA ILE A 157 -1.19 15.78 0.93
C ILE A 157 -1.46 16.02 -0.55
N ASN A 158 -0.75 16.97 -1.14
CA ASN A 158 -0.86 17.35 -2.55
C ASN A 158 0.53 17.49 -3.17
N VAL A 159 1.02 16.43 -3.80
CA VAL A 159 2.41 16.32 -4.28
C VAL A 159 2.46 15.67 -5.67
N GLY A 160 3.62 15.69 -6.35
CA GLY A 160 3.77 14.98 -7.62
C GLY A 160 3.71 13.46 -7.43
N SER A 161 4.58 12.92 -6.58
CA SER A 161 4.56 11.53 -6.14
C SER A 161 4.85 11.43 -4.64
N LEU A 162 4.28 10.43 -3.99
CA LEU A 162 4.41 10.18 -2.55
C LEU A 162 4.89 8.76 -2.28
N GLY A 163 5.94 8.62 -1.49
CA GLY A 163 6.35 7.36 -0.88
C GLY A 163 6.27 7.42 0.65
N LEU A 164 5.61 6.45 1.27
CA LEU A 164 5.55 6.29 2.73
C LEU A 164 6.16 4.94 3.10
N THR A 165 7.13 4.93 4.01
CA THR A 165 7.84 3.68 4.31
C THR A 165 8.29 3.55 5.76
N ALA A 166 8.27 2.32 6.27
CA ALA A 166 8.96 1.93 7.50
C ALA A 166 10.32 1.24 7.24
N ASN A 167 10.67 1.08 5.97
CA ASN A 167 11.89 0.45 5.48
C ASN A 167 12.79 1.54 4.87
N ASP A 168 14.02 1.69 5.38
CA ASP A 168 14.91 2.80 4.99
C ASP A 168 15.29 2.71 3.50
N PRO A 169 14.92 3.70 2.66
CA PRO A 169 15.41 3.74 1.29
C PRO A 169 16.94 3.85 1.27
N ARG A 170 17.60 2.94 0.56
CA ARG A 170 19.06 2.96 0.42
C ARG A 170 19.50 4.24 -0.27
N VAL A 171 20.39 4.98 0.38
CA VAL A 171 21.08 6.14 -0.20
C VAL A 171 22.48 5.72 -0.66
N ASN A 172 22.79 5.89 -1.95
CA ASN A 172 24.10 5.61 -2.53
C ASN A 172 24.62 6.82 -3.29
N GLY A 173 25.81 7.32 -2.94
CA GLY A 173 26.37 8.52 -3.58
C GLY A 173 25.52 9.79 -3.40
N GLY A 174 24.57 9.79 -2.46
CA GLY A 174 23.61 10.88 -2.22
C GLY A 174 22.29 10.74 -2.98
N GLU A 175 22.10 9.68 -3.76
CA GLU A 175 20.86 9.38 -4.48
C GLU A 175 20.12 8.22 -3.80
N PHE A 176 18.80 8.31 -3.70
CA PHE A 176 17.94 7.24 -3.17
C PHE A 176 17.00 6.66 -4.24
N ILE A 177 16.79 7.42 -5.33
CA ILE A 177 16.23 6.92 -6.59
C ILE A 177 17.42 6.77 -7.54
N ASN A 178 17.69 5.55 -8.00
CA ASN A 178 18.84 5.31 -8.87
C ASN A 178 18.57 5.71 -10.34
N ALA A 179 19.58 5.60 -11.20
CA ALA A 179 19.48 5.91 -12.62
C ALA A 179 18.47 5.05 -13.42
N PHE A 180 17.95 3.98 -12.84
CA PHE A 180 16.92 3.11 -13.40
C PHE A 180 15.53 3.41 -12.82
N ASN A 181 15.36 4.53 -12.11
CA ASN A 181 14.14 4.89 -11.36
C ASN A 181 13.75 3.88 -10.28
N GLN A 182 14.74 3.23 -9.66
CA GLN A 182 14.50 2.24 -8.62
C GLN A 182 14.74 2.81 -7.24
N VAL A 183 13.91 2.40 -6.30
CA VAL A 183 14.11 2.61 -4.86
C VAL A 183 14.30 1.25 -4.21
N GLU A 184 15.45 1.06 -3.56
CA GLU A 184 15.75 -0.12 -2.74
C GLU A 184 15.35 0.17 -1.30
N PHE A 185 14.28 -0.45 -0.83
CA PHE A 185 13.84 -0.43 0.56
C PHE A 185 14.59 -1.51 1.33
N GLN A 186 15.45 -1.07 2.25
CA GLN A 186 16.30 -1.96 3.04
C GLN A 186 15.48 -2.77 4.04
N GLN A 187 16.11 -3.81 4.59
CA GLN A 187 15.51 -4.66 5.63
C GLN A 187 14.96 -3.84 6.79
N ALA A 188 13.67 -4.04 7.09
CA ALA A 188 12.97 -3.44 8.21
C ALA A 188 13.74 -3.68 9.51
N THR A 189 13.95 -2.60 10.27
CA THR A 189 14.65 -2.64 11.55
C THR A 189 13.71 -2.94 12.72
N GLN A 190 12.40 -2.68 12.53
CA GLN A 190 11.34 -2.96 13.48
C GLN A 190 10.37 -3.98 12.89
N ALA A 191 10.26 -5.13 13.54
CA ALA A 191 9.33 -6.18 13.11
C ALA A 191 7.88 -5.69 13.23
N GLY A 192 7.08 -5.90 12.18
CA GLY A 192 5.67 -5.47 12.17
C GLY A 192 5.45 -3.96 12.17
N ALA A 193 6.47 -3.14 11.88
CA ALA A 193 6.30 -1.70 11.70
C ALA A 193 5.21 -1.41 10.66
N THR A 194 4.42 -0.36 10.92
CA THR A 194 3.17 -0.14 10.19
C THR A 194 3.16 1.22 9.51
N VAL A 195 2.75 1.25 8.24
CA VAL A 195 2.39 2.49 7.54
C VAL A 195 0.88 2.51 7.35
N THR A 196 0.21 3.51 7.91
CA THR A 196 -1.26 3.64 7.89
C THR A 196 -1.70 4.99 7.37
N THR A 197 -2.80 5.00 6.60
CA THR A 197 -3.59 6.22 6.36
C THR A 197 -4.93 6.10 7.08
N ALA A 198 -5.27 7.10 7.90
CA ALA A 198 -6.54 7.10 8.63
C ALA A 198 -7.70 7.51 7.72
N ALA A 199 -8.89 6.99 8.02
CA ALA A 199 -10.13 7.48 7.43
C ALA A 199 -10.26 9.01 7.64
N GLY A 200 -10.58 9.72 6.56
CA GLY A 200 -10.63 11.19 6.53
C GLY A 200 -9.40 11.85 5.90
N SER A 201 -8.24 11.18 5.88
CA SER A 201 -7.05 11.71 5.20
C SER A 201 -7.28 11.84 3.69
N SER A 202 -6.67 12.84 3.07
CA SER A 202 -6.79 13.13 1.63
C SER A 202 -5.41 13.22 0.99
N ILE A 203 -5.11 12.31 0.06
CA ILE A 203 -3.83 12.23 -0.64
C ILE A 203 -4.10 12.38 -2.13
N PHE A 204 -3.55 13.42 -2.73
CA PHE A 204 -3.53 13.63 -4.17
C PHE A 204 -2.08 13.58 -4.64
N THR A 205 -1.80 12.63 -5.53
CA THR A 205 -0.54 12.58 -6.27
C THR A 205 -0.81 12.86 -7.73
N GLY A 206 -0.31 13.98 -8.21
CA GLY A 206 -0.58 14.43 -9.56
C GLY A 206 0.48 15.41 -10.01
N GLY A 207 0.86 15.32 -11.27
CA GLY A 207 1.91 16.16 -11.84
C GLY A 207 1.53 16.61 -13.24
N ASN A 208 2.12 17.71 -13.69
CA ASN A 208 1.93 18.18 -15.05
C ASN A 208 2.47 17.13 -16.04
N SER A 209 1.58 16.44 -16.75
CA SER A 209 1.90 15.44 -17.77
C SER A 209 2.84 15.98 -18.87
N ALA A 210 2.91 17.30 -19.06
CA ALA A 210 3.84 17.95 -19.98
C ALA A 210 5.32 17.79 -19.58
N LEU A 211 5.61 17.43 -18.33
CA LEU A 211 6.96 17.17 -17.83
C LEU A 211 7.36 15.68 -17.94
N GLY A 212 6.44 14.79 -18.34
CA GLY A 212 6.75 13.39 -18.67
C GLY A 212 7.01 12.46 -17.48
N PHE A 213 6.55 12.80 -16.27
CA PHE A 213 6.74 11.98 -15.07
C PHE A 213 5.43 11.27 -14.66
N ALA A 214 5.54 9.99 -14.26
CA ALA A 214 4.44 9.30 -13.56
C ALA A 214 4.25 9.91 -12.18
N SER A 215 3.01 10.22 -11.82
CA SER A 215 2.63 10.45 -10.43
C SER A 215 2.24 9.12 -9.78
N TYR A 216 2.76 8.88 -8.58
CA TYR A 216 2.40 7.67 -7.85
C TYR A 216 2.23 7.89 -6.36
N PHE A 217 1.47 6.98 -5.76
CA PHE A 217 1.36 6.81 -4.33
C PHE A 217 1.86 5.42 -3.94
N ALA A 218 2.91 5.35 -3.11
CA ALA A 218 3.51 4.09 -2.69
C ALA A 218 3.57 3.98 -1.16
N MET A 219 3.17 2.84 -0.62
CA MET A 219 3.33 2.46 0.79
C MET A 219 4.14 1.17 0.88
N VAL A 220 5.26 1.17 1.63
CA VAL A 220 6.13 0.00 1.80
C VAL A 220 6.50 -0.19 3.27
N ALA A 221 6.05 -1.28 3.88
CA ALA A 221 6.36 -1.60 5.27
C ALA A 221 6.04 -3.07 5.56
N PRO A 222 6.44 -3.62 6.72
CA PRO A 222 5.96 -4.93 7.16
C PRO A 222 4.42 -4.99 7.16
N VAL A 223 3.75 -3.95 7.68
CA VAL A 223 2.29 -3.84 7.66
C VAL A 223 1.87 -2.53 6.97
N VAL A 224 0.91 -2.61 6.05
CA VAL A 224 0.35 -1.45 5.33
C VAL A 224 -1.17 -1.43 5.44
N GLN A 225 -1.74 -0.28 5.80
CA GLN A 225 -3.17 -0.11 6.00
C GLN A 225 -3.64 1.19 5.38
N HIS A 226 -4.57 1.14 4.43
CA HIS A 226 -5.12 2.33 3.78
C HIS A 226 -6.60 2.47 4.11
N GLY A 227 -6.92 3.45 4.94
CA GLY A 227 -8.29 3.85 5.27
C GLY A 227 -8.67 5.24 4.75
N GLY A 228 -7.71 6.00 4.25
CA GLY A 228 -7.91 7.34 3.70
C GLY A 228 -8.46 7.37 2.28
N ASN A 229 -8.50 8.57 1.71
CA ASN A 229 -8.78 8.79 0.30
C ASN A 229 -7.48 9.11 -0.43
N SER A 230 -7.15 8.34 -1.46
CA SER A 230 -6.03 8.61 -2.35
C SER A 230 -6.45 8.60 -3.82
N PHE A 231 -5.81 9.49 -4.58
CA PHE A 231 -5.89 9.57 -6.02
C PHE A 231 -4.49 9.76 -6.61
N SER A 232 -4.16 9.00 -7.65
CA SER A 232 -2.89 9.10 -8.39
C SER A 232 -3.13 9.11 -9.90
N ASN A 233 -2.46 9.98 -10.66
CA ASN A 233 -2.69 9.99 -12.13
C ASN A 233 -2.20 8.72 -12.83
N THR A 234 -1.19 8.03 -12.30
CA THR A 234 -0.56 6.91 -13.02
C THR A 234 -0.67 5.60 -12.27
N ALA A 235 -0.18 5.55 -11.02
CA ALA A 235 -0.16 4.30 -10.28
C ALA A 235 -0.28 4.47 -8.77
N ALA A 236 -0.79 3.44 -8.11
CA ALA A 236 -0.76 3.30 -6.66
C ALA A 236 -0.20 1.93 -6.28
N ALA A 237 0.62 1.85 -5.25
CA ALA A 237 1.27 0.61 -4.83
C ALA A 237 1.30 0.47 -3.31
N MET A 238 0.79 -0.64 -2.79
CA MET A 238 0.89 -1.00 -1.37
C MET A 238 1.61 -2.34 -1.25
N ILE A 239 2.74 -2.34 -0.55
CA ILE A 239 3.62 -3.49 -0.44
C ILE A 239 3.84 -3.83 1.04
N SER A 240 3.37 -5.01 1.44
CA SER A 240 3.66 -5.63 2.74
C SER A 240 4.91 -6.52 2.62
N ALA A 241 6.06 -5.99 3.05
CA ALA A 241 7.35 -6.66 3.00
C ALA A 241 8.37 -6.05 3.98
N ASP A 242 9.34 -6.86 4.41
CA ASP A 242 10.49 -6.39 5.20
C ASP A 242 11.55 -5.71 4.32
N ALA A 243 11.66 -6.07 3.04
CA ALA A 243 12.57 -5.43 2.10
C ALA A 243 12.05 -5.61 0.67
N ALA A 244 12.23 -4.60 -0.17
CA ALA A 244 11.78 -4.62 -1.56
C ALA A 244 12.64 -3.71 -2.44
N LEU A 245 12.69 -4.03 -3.73
CA LEU A 245 13.18 -3.16 -4.78
C LEU A 245 12.00 -2.86 -5.70
N ILE A 246 11.72 -1.59 -5.92
CA ILE A 246 10.63 -1.15 -6.81
C ILE A 246 11.22 -0.30 -7.92
N THR A 247 10.90 -0.64 -9.17
CA THR A 247 11.17 0.18 -10.34
C THR A 247 9.93 1.02 -10.65
N PHE A 248 10.02 2.34 -10.51
CA PHE A 248 8.92 3.26 -10.78
C PHE A 248 8.97 3.73 -12.23
N SER A 249 8.20 3.07 -13.09
CA SER A 249 8.11 3.38 -14.52
C SER A 249 7.17 4.56 -14.79
N PRO A 250 7.52 5.47 -15.73
CA PRO A 250 6.68 6.63 -16.08
C PRO A 250 5.29 6.30 -16.67
N ASP A 251 5.09 5.07 -17.13
CA ASP A 251 3.82 4.54 -17.64
C ASP A 251 2.98 3.86 -16.55
N GLY A 252 3.48 3.79 -15.32
CA GLY A 252 2.83 3.10 -14.20
C GLY A 252 3.13 1.62 -14.12
N LEU A 253 3.83 1.03 -15.09
CA LEU A 253 4.18 -0.39 -15.11
C LEU A 253 5.31 -0.68 -14.13
N PHE A 254 4.95 -0.84 -12.86
CA PHE A 254 5.94 -1.11 -11.82
C PHE A 254 6.44 -2.54 -11.89
N ASP A 255 7.72 -2.69 -11.60
CA ASP A 255 8.36 -3.97 -11.29
C ASP A 255 8.64 -3.98 -9.78
N ILE A 256 8.05 -4.95 -9.06
CA ILE A 256 8.10 -5.04 -7.61
C ILE A 256 8.77 -6.36 -7.23
N GLN A 257 10.02 -6.27 -6.84
CA GLN A 257 10.79 -7.38 -6.34
C GLN A 257 10.85 -7.33 -4.81
N VAL A 258 10.12 -8.22 -4.15
CA VAL A 258 10.30 -8.42 -2.71
C VAL A 258 11.58 -9.23 -2.48
N THR A 259 12.48 -8.70 -1.67
CA THR A 259 13.76 -9.33 -1.33
C THR A 259 13.75 -9.95 0.08
N SER A 260 12.78 -9.57 0.92
CA SER A 260 12.51 -10.19 2.23
C SER A 260 11.01 -10.09 2.53
N GLY A 261 10.35 -11.24 2.75
CA GLY A 261 8.95 -11.28 3.15
C GLY A 261 8.68 -10.55 4.47
N THR A 262 7.44 -10.17 4.73
CA THR A 262 7.04 -9.40 5.90
C THR A 262 7.22 -10.16 7.21
N SER A 263 7.68 -9.44 8.23
CA SER A 263 7.67 -9.83 9.64
C SER A 263 6.35 -9.54 10.36
N GLY A 264 5.39 -8.88 9.70
CA GLY A 264 4.03 -8.70 10.20
C GLY A 264 3.24 -10.01 10.24
N THR A 265 2.21 -10.07 11.08
CA THR A 265 1.34 -11.25 11.24
C THR A 265 -0.13 -10.89 11.03
N GLY A 266 -0.96 -11.87 10.68
CA GLY A 266 -2.39 -11.66 10.43
C GLY A 266 -2.63 -10.80 9.19
N LYS A 267 -3.46 -9.75 9.32
CA LYS A 267 -3.79 -8.85 8.22
C LYS A 267 -2.70 -7.80 8.02
N THR A 268 -1.74 -8.10 7.13
CA THR A 268 -0.56 -7.25 6.91
C THR A 268 -0.76 -6.25 5.77
N LEU A 269 -1.71 -6.48 4.87
CA LEU A 269 -2.15 -5.50 3.87
C LEU A 269 -3.65 -5.32 3.97
N SER A 270 -4.12 -4.08 4.12
CA SER A 270 -5.56 -3.79 4.08
C SER A 270 -5.91 -2.50 3.39
N VAL A 271 -7.03 -2.52 2.66
CA VAL A 271 -7.65 -1.37 2.02
C VAL A 271 -9.10 -1.28 2.48
N SER A 272 -9.45 -0.14 3.05
CA SER A 272 -10.78 0.18 3.58
C SER A 272 -11.29 1.58 3.19
N GLY A 273 -10.43 2.39 2.56
CA GLY A 273 -10.79 3.66 1.94
C GLY A 273 -10.63 3.63 0.42
N ASN A 274 -10.48 4.80 -0.19
CA ASN A 274 -10.39 4.96 -1.64
C ASN A 274 -8.93 4.91 -2.09
N LEU A 275 -8.58 4.00 -2.98
CA LEU A 275 -7.28 3.85 -3.62
C LEU A 275 -7.47 3.91 -5.14
N ASN A 276 -7.64 5.13 -5.64
CA ASN A 276 -8.04 5.36 -7.02
C ASN A 276 -6.88 5.92 -7.85
N THR A 277 -6.98 5.69 -9.16
CA THR A 277 -6.11 6.26 -10.18
C THR A 277 -6.92 6.92 -11.29
N GLU A 278 -6.26 7.62 -12.22
CA GLU A 278 -6.90 8.01 -13.48
C GLU A 278 -7.28 6.77 -14.32
N LEU A 279 -8.17 6.97 -15.29
CA LEU A 279 -8.50 5.94 -16.26
C LEU A 279 -7.24 5.52 -17.03
N GLY A 280 -6.96 4.22 -17.08
CA GLY A 280 -5.71 3.69 -17.65
C GLY A 280 -4.60 3.49 -16.62
N GLY A 281 -4.81 3.86 -15.35
CA GLY A 281 -3.85 3.68 -14.27
C GLY A 281 -3.77 2.26 -13.71
N TYR A 282 -2.75 2.05 -12.86
CA TYR A 282 -2.43 0.76 -12.26
C TYR A 282 -2.48 0.80 -10.74
N THR A 283 -3.11 -0.21 -10.12
CA THR A 283 -3.10 -0.38 -8.67
C THR A 283 -2.46 -1.71 -8.30
N TYR A 284 -1.40 -1.67 -7.50
CA TYR A 284 -0.63 -2.83 -7.06
C TYR A 284 -0.83 -3.07 -5.56
N LEU A 285 -1.31 -4.25 -5.20
CA LEU A 285 -1.30 -4.74 -3.82
C LEU A 285 -0.42 -5.98 -3.77
N ALA A 286 0.68 -5.92 -3.02
CA ALA A 286 1.61 -7.01 -2.88
C ALA A 286 1.85 -7.34 -1.41
N ALA A 287 1.76 -8.61 -1.05
CA ALA A 287 2.12 -9.09 0.28
C ALA A 287 2.92 -10.37 0.12
N VAL A 288 4.06 -10.48 0.79
CA VAL A 288 4.93 -11.67 0.70
C VAL A 288 5.23 -12.16 2.11
N PRO A 289 4.91 -13.40 2.47
CA PRO A 289 5.03 -13.89 3.83
C PRO A 289 6.46 -14.34 4.11
N LYS A 290 7.00 -14.04 5.29
CA LYS A 290 8.29 -14.58 5.72
C LYS A 290 8.16 -15.97 6.33
N ASN A 291 7.38 -16.13 7.38
CA ASN A 291 7.26 -17.39 8.11
C ASN A 291 5.80 -17.77 8.37
N ASP A 292 5.00 -16.79 8.76
CA ASP A 292 3.61 -16.97 9.16
C ASP A 292 2.66 -16.77 7.98
N ALA A 293 1.49 -17.42 8.05
CA ALA A 293 0.39 -17.11 7.16
C ALA A 293 -0.10 -15.68 7.45
N ILE A 294 -0.38 -14.94 6.37
CA ILE A 294 -0.84 -13.55 6.41
C ILE A 294 -2.04 -13.37 5.50
N THR A 295 -2.71 -12.22 5.64
CA THR A 295 -3.91 -11.88 4.88
C THR A 295 -3.77 -10.51 4.23
N MET A 296 -4.13 -10.45 2.96
CA MET A 296 -4.45 -9.23 2.22
C MET A 296 -5.97 -9.03 2.23
N ALA A 297 -6.46 -7.83 2.57
CA ALA A 297 -7.90 -7.58 2.62
C ALA A 297 -8.35 -6.28 1.95
N ILE A 298 -9.43 -6.35 1.17
CA ILE A 298 -10.13 -5.18 0.57
C ILE A 298 -11.58 -5.21 1.04
N THR A 299 -11.97 -4.26 1.89
CA THR A 299 -13.24 -4.36 2.64
C THR A 299 -13.85 -2.98 2.94
N ALA A 300 -14.94 -2.95 3.72
CA ALA A 300 -15.51 -1.75 4.33
C ALA A 300 -15.96 -0.65 3.33
N GLY A 301 -16.36 -1.05 2.13
CA GLY A 301 -16.81 -0.14 1.08
C GLY A 301 -15.67 0.51 0.29
N ALA A 302 -14.45 -0.03 0.39
CA ALA A 302 -13.28 0.48 -0.34
C ALA A 302 -13.56 0.64 -1.85
N GLU A 303 -13.04 1.72 -2.43
CA GLU A 303 -12.99 1.92 -3.88
C GLU A 303 -11.55 1.72 -4.35
N VAL A 304 -11.32 0.81 -5.29
CA VAL A 304 -9.98 0.46 -5.77
C VAL A 304 -9.94 0.47 -7.29
N GLY A 305 -8.90 1.07 -7.86
CA GLY A 305 -8.65 1.07 -9.30
C GLY A 305 -8.78 2.47 -9.88
N PHE A 306 -9.95 2.86 -10.37
CA PHE A 306 -10.18 4.20 -10.92
C PHE A 306 -11.52 4.80 -10.50
N ASP A 307 -11.59 6.14 -10.49
CA ASP A 307 -12.83 6.86 -10.16
C ASP A 307 -13.87 6.75 -11.30
N VAL A 308 -14.99 6.11 -10.96
CA VAL A 308 -16.10 5.78 -11.86
C VAL A 308 -16.93 7.01 -12.28
N ALA A 309 -16.84 8.13 -11.55
CA ALA A 309 -17.61 9.35 -11.86
C ALA A 309 -17.32 9.93 -13.26
N GLN A 310 -16.28 9.43 -13.95
CA GLN A 310 -15.86 9.89 -15.28
C GLN A 310 -16.61 9.26 -16.49
N ASN A 311 -17.72 8.52 -16.29
CA ASN A 311 -18.58 8.00 -17.40
C ASN A 311 -17.80 7.27 -18.52
N ALA A 312 -16.76 6.52 -18.17
CA ALA A 312 -15.90 5.88 -19.16
C ALA A 312 -16.53 4.60 -19.73
N THR A 313 -16.63 4.52 -21.05
CA THR A 313 -16.98 3.30 -21.81
C THR A 313 -15.82 2.28 -21.89
N ALA A 314 -14.70 2.55 -21.23
CA ALA A 314 -13.45 1.77 -21.30
C ALA A 314 -13.04 1.26 -19.90
N ILE A 315 -13.95 0.56 -19.22
CA ILE A 315 -13.76 0.09 -17.84
C ILE A 315 -12.53 -0.83 -17.70
N ASP A 316 -12.17 -1.58 -18.75
CA ASP A 316 -11.01 -2.47 -18.75
C ASP A 316 -9.66 -1.76 -19.02
N ALA A 317 -9.64 -0.42 -19.17
CA ALA A 317 -8.41 0.32 -19.43
C ALA A 317 -7.49 0.39 -18.19
N SER A 318 -8.05 0.41 -16.98
CA SER A 318 -7.28 0.38 -15.73
C SER A 318 -7.07 -1.06 -15.26
N THR A 319 -5.99 -1.31 -14.50
CA THR A 319 -5.65 -2.65 -13.98
C THR A 319 -5.43 -2.63 -12.47
N VAL A 320 -6.02 -3.60 -11.77
CA VAL A 320 -5.81 -3.89 -10.35
C VAL A 320 -5.08 -5.23 -10.21
N ILE A 321 -3.98 -5.24 -9.47
CA ILE A 321 -3.00 -6.32 -9.48
C ILE A 321 -2.73 -6.77 -8.05
N LEU A 322 -3.06 -8.02 -7.75
CA LEU A 322 -2.96 -8.62 -6.42
C LEU A 322 -1.89 -9.72 -6.41
N GLY A 323 -0.70 -9.40 -5.90
CA GLY A 323 0.40 -10.33 -5.69
C GLY A 323 0.43 -10.86 -4.26
N ALA A 324 -0.21 -12.00 -4.01
CA ALA A 324 -0.34 -12.61 -2.69
C ALA A 324 0.69 -13.73 -2.50
N GLY A 325 1.93 -13.38 -2.23
CA GLY A 325 3.08 -14.29 -2.20
C GLY A 325 3.70 -14.55 -3.58
N SER A 326 3.21 -13.87 -4.62
CA SER A 326 3.69 -13.96 -6.00
C SER A 326 4.52 -12.74 -6.40
N ILE A 327 5.31 -12.86 -7.47
CA ILE A 327 6.12 -11.76 -8.04
C ILE A 327 5.25 -10.84 -8.91
N ILE A 328 5.52 -9.54 -8.90
CA ILE A 328 4.96 -8.57 -9.85
C ILE A 328 6.09 -8.07 -10.74
N SER A 329 5.95 -8.20 -12.05
CA SER A 329 6.93 -7.72 -13.02
C SER A 329 6.24 -7.19 -14.27
N ASP A 330 6.80 -6.13 -14.85
CA ASP A 330 6.26 -5.41 -16.01
C ASP A 330 4.76 -5.09 -15.90
N GLY A 331 4.33 -4.68 -14.70
CA GLY A 331 2.94 -4.35 -14.43
C GLY A 331 1.98 -5.53 -14.50
N ASN A 332 2.45 -6.76 -14.27
CA ASN A 332 1.61 -7.94 -14.17
C ASN A 332 2.07 -8.84 -13.01
N VAL A 333 1.16 -9.63 -12.45
CA VAL A 333 1.54 -10.70 -11.53
C VAL A 333 1.94 -11.92 -12.33
N ILE A 334 3.11 -12.46 -12.01
CA ILE A 334 3.60 -13.70 -12.60
C ILE A 334 3.17 -14.86 -11.71
N GLU A 335 2.73 -15.98 -12.31
CA GLU A 335 2.38 -17.25 -11.64
C GLU A 335 3.63 -17.97 -11.10
N VAL A 336 4.43 -17.25 -10.29
CA VAL A 336 5.65 -17.71 -9.65
C VAL A 336 5.67 -17.17 -8.23
N ILE A 337 5.86 -18.08 -7.28
CA ILE A 337 6.03 -17.74 -5.86
C ILE A 337 7.26 -16.85 -5.71
N SER A 338 7.14 -15.75 -4.97
CA SER A 338 8.27 -14.87 -4.69
C SER A 338 9.38 -15.65 -3.99
N PRO A 339 10.64 -15.57 -4.46
CA PRO A 339 11.78 -16.23 -3.81
C PRO A 339 12.02 -15.74 -2.37
N ALA A 340 11.49 -14.58 -2.03
CA ALA A 340 11.54 -14.02 -0.69
C ALA A 340 10.43 -14.55 0.24
N SER A 341 9.50 -15.35 -0.29
CA SER A 341 8.51 -16.06 0.53
C SER A 341 9.21 -17.16 1.30
N GLY A 342 8.96 -17.28 2.61
CA GLY A 342 9.28 -18.50 3.34
C GLY A 342 8.09 -19.45 3.40
N SER A 343 7.84 -20.06 4.56
CA SER A 343 6.83 -21.13 4.69
C SER A 343 5.38 -20.66 4.79
N GLY A 344 5.15 -19.35 4.99
CA GLY A 344 3.81 -18.80 5.13
C GLY A 344 3.05 -18.73 3.81
N THR A 345 1.73 -18.66 3.89
CA THR A 345 0.84 -18.41 2.75
C THR A 345 0.22 -17.01 2.84
N VAL A 346 -0.34 -16.51 1.74
CA VAL A 346 -1.10 -15.26 1.72
C VAL A 346 -2.52 -15.53 1.28
N ASP A 347 -3.46 -15.38 2.20
CA ASP A 347 -4.88 -15.38 1.89
C ASP A 347 -5.31 -13.99 1.38
N VAL A 348 -6.27 -13.96 0.46
CA VAL A 348 -6.89 -12.72 -0.03
C VAL A 348 -8.37 -12.72 0.31
N GLU A 349 -8.78 -11.69 1.04
CA GLU A 349 -10.17 -11.46 1.45
C GLU A 349 -10.72 -10.21 0.76
N ILE A 350 -11.78 -10.37 -0.03
CA ILE A 350 -12.52 -9.27 -0.65
C ILE A 350 -13.95 -9.29 -0.10
N GLY A 351 -14.31 -8.24 0.64
CA GLY A 351 -15.67 -8.03 1.16
C GLY A 351 -16.40 -6.95 0.39
N ALA A 352 -17.27 -6.22 1.08
CA ALA A 352 -17.92 -5.03 0.53
C ALA A 352 -16.86 -4.05 -0.01
N ALA A 353 -16.78 -3.93 -1.35
CA ALA A 353 -15.78 -3.14 -2.06
C ALA A 353 -16.22 -2.92 -3.52
N ASN A 354 -15.79 -1.81 -4.11
CA ASN A 354 -15.95 -1.51 -5.53
C ASN A 354 -14.58 -1.54 -6.21
N ILE A 355 -14.38 -2.50 -7.11
CA ILE A 355 -13.11 -2.68 -7.82
C ILE A 355 -13.34 -2.35 -9.30
N ALA A 356 -12.69 -1.29 -9.75
CA ALA A 356 -12.84 -0.76 -11.09
C ALA A 356 -11.58 -1.03 -11.92
N GLY A 357 -11.74 -1.72 -13.05
CA GLY A 357 -10.62 -2.16 -13.89
C GLY A 357 -10.54 -3.67 -14.03
N THR A 358 -9.67 -4.11 -14.92
CA THR A 358 -9.28 -5.51 -15.02
C THR A 358 -8.55 -5.91 -13.74
N THR A 359 -9.02 -6.94 -13.04
CA THR A 359 -8.45 -7.41 -11.79
C THR A 359 -7.73 -8.74 -12.00
N THR A 360 -6.44 -8.76 -11.66
CA THR A 360 -5.56 -9.93 -11.71
C THR A 360 -5.15 -10.33 -10.30
N ILE A 361 -5.26 -11.61 -9.96
CA ILE A 361 -4.82 -12.13 -8.66
C ILE A 361 -4.01 -13.43 -8.81
N TRP A 362 -2.87 -13.51 -8.13
CA TRP A 362 -2.23 -14.80 -7.89
C TRP A 362 -1.77 -14.93 -6.44
N GLY A 363 -2.18 -16.00 -5.76
CA GLY A 363 -2.02 -16.15 -4.32
C GLY A 363 -1.55 -17.52 -3.83
N THR A 364 -0.61 -17.55 -2.88
CA THR A 364 -0.14 -18.81 -2.27
C THR A 364 -1.11 -19.40 -1.25
N GLY A 365 -2.01 -18.60 -0.69
CA GLY A 365 -3.10 -19.04 0.20
C GLY A 365 -4.41 -19.19 -0.56
N SER A 366 -5.52 -18.80 0.06
CA SER A 366 -6.89 -18.90 -0.47
C SER A 366 -7.40 -17.54 -0.96
N LEU A 367 -8.41 -17.54 -1.82
CA LEU A 367 -9.16 -16.36 -2.22
C LEU A 367 -10.59 -16.48 -1.70
N LYS A 368 -11.03 -15.50 -0.92
CA LYS A 368 -12.41 -15.39 -0.44
C LYS A 368 -13.02 -14.08 -0.90
N VAL A 369 -14.10 -14.15 -1.67
CA VAL A 369 -14.91 -13.02 -2.11
C VAL A 369 -16.30 -13.17 -1.49
N THR A 370 -16.75 -12.15 -0.76
CA THR A 370 -18.04 -12.16 -0.04
C THR A 370 -19.00 -11.09 -0.56
N GLY A 371 -20.26 -11.22 -0.17
CA GLY A 371 -21.34 -10.30 -0.55
C GLY A 371 -20.98 -8.83 -0.34
N GLY A 372 -21.45 -7.99 -1.26
CA GLY A 372 -21.19 -6.56 -1.33
C GLY A 372 -19.99 -6.19 -2.20
N ALA A 373 -19.24 -7.16 -2.70
CA ALA A 373 -18.16 -6.92 -3.66
C ALA A 373 -18.71 -6.67 -5.07
N ASN A 374 -18.17 -5.66 -5.75
CA ASN A 374 -18.55 -5.28 -7.10
C ASN A 374 -17.30 -5.11 -7.97
N PHE A 375 -17.11 -6.02 -8.92
CA PHE A 375 -16.04 -5.96 -9.91
C PHE A 375 -16.61 -5.41 -11.20
N ARG A 376 -16.05 -4.33 -11.74
CA ARG A 376 -16.57 -3.71 -12.97
C ARG A 376 -15.94 -4.24 -14.24
N GLY A 377 -14.66 -4.62 -14.17
CA GLY A 377 -13.91 -5.17 -15.29
C GLY A 377 -13.79 -6.70 -15.22
N THR A 378 -12.94 -7.25 -16.07
CA THR A 378 -12.61 -8.68 -16.06
C THR A 378 -11.94 -9.09 -14.75
N PHE A 379 -12.32 -10.23 -14.17
CA PHE A 379 -11.67 -10.77 -12.98
C PHE A 379 -11.01 -12.11 -13.29
N PHE A 380 -9.69 -12.16 -13.21
CA PHE A 380 -8.96 -13.39 -13.47
C PHE A 380 -7.86 -13.64 -12.45
N GLY A 381 -7.54 -14.91 -12.27
CA GLY A 381 -6.44 -15.27 -11.40
C GLY A 381 -6.46 -16.70 -10.95
N GLY A 382 -5.63 -16.98 -9.95
CA GLY A 382 -5.66 -18.27 -9.30
C GLY A 382 -4.93 -18.31 -7.98
N VAL A 383 -5.17 -19.37 -7.23
CA VAL A 383 -4.55 -19.58 -5.92
C VAL A 383 -4.16 -21.05 -5.69
N GLN A 384 -3.34 -21.32 -4.67
CA GLN A 384 -3.01 -22.70 -4.27
C GLN A 384 -3.99 -23.26 -3.22
N GLY A 385 -4.54 -22.39 -2.37
CA GLY A 385 -5.60 -22.69 -1.43
C GLY A 385 -6.97 -22.75 -2.10
N THR A 386 -8.04 -22.51 -1.35
CA THR A 386 -9.41 -22.57 -1.86
C THR A 386 -9.83 -21.26 -2.55
N ILE A 387 -10.85 -21.32 -3.38
CA ILE A 387 -11.57 -20.14 -3.86
C ILE A 387 -13.01 -20.21 -3.36
N ASP A 388 -13.42 -19.22 -2.58
CA ASP A 388 -14.78 -19.08 -2.07
C ASP A 388 -15.44 -17.81 -2.63
N LEU A 389 -16.53 -17.97 -3.39
CA LEU A 389 -17.39 -16.89 -3.86
C LEU A 389 -18.75 -16.99 -3.15
N LEU A 390 -19.00 -16.09 -2.21
CA LEU A 390 -20.11 -16.23 -1.25
C LEU A 390 -21.01 -14.99 -1.27
N ALA A 391 -22.22 -15.12 -1.82
CA ALA A 391 -23.30 -14.14 -1.66
C ALA A 391 -24.25 -14.62 -0.56
N ASP A 392 -23.83 -14.49 0.70
CA ASP A 392 -24.59 -14.93 1.89
C ASP A 392 -25.23 -13.76 2.66
N THR A 393 -24.60 -12.59 2.57
CA THR A 393 -24.91 -11.37 3.34
C THR A 393 -25.38 -10.22 2.46
N ASP A 394 -24.96 -10.18 1.19
CA ASP A 394 -25.32 -9.19 0.19
C ASP A 394 -25.00 -9.76 -1.22
N ASP A 395 -25.40 -9.07 -2.27
CA ASP A 395 -25.16 -9.46 -3.66
C ASP A 395 -23.65 -9.39 -4.03
N LEU A 396 -23.22 -10.28 -4.92
CA LEU A 396 -21.88 -10.31 -5.49
C LEU A 396 -21.96 -10.10 -7.00
N ASN A 397 -21.34 -9.03 -7.50
CA ASN A 397 -21.47 -8.63 -8.90
C ASN A 397 -20.13 -8.63 -9.64
N PHE A 398 -20.12 -9.24 -10.81
CA PHE A 398 -19.04 -9.21 -11.79
C PHE A 398 -19.56 -8.64 -13.11
N GLY A 399 -19.14 -7.43 -13.45
CA GLY A 399 -19.56 -6.70 -14.66
C GLY A 399 -18.92 -7.18 -15.96
N SER A 400 -18.11 -8.24 -15.91
CA SER A 400 -17.46 -8.84 -17.08
C SER A 400 -17.17 -10.33 -16.84
N THR A 401 -16.22 -10.90 -17.58
CA THR A 401 -15.83 -12.31 -17.49
C THR A 401 -15.04 -12.59 -16.22
N VAL A 402 -15.30 -13.75 -15.62
CA VAL A 402 -14.57 -14.29 -14.47
C VAL A 402 -13.85 -15.56 -14.89
N SER A 403 -12.55 -15.65 -14.61
CA SER A 403 -11.73 -16.85 -14.85
C SER A 403 -10.82 -17.14 -13.68
N LEU A 404 -11.17 -18.13 -12.86
CA LEU A 404 -10.46 -18.45 -11.64
C LEU A 404 -9.93 -19.89 -11.66
N ASP A 405 -8.68 -20.04 -11.25
CA ASP A 405 -7.97 -21.30 -11.19
C ASP A 405 -7.52 -21.65 -9.76
N VAL A 406 -7.71 -22.89 -9.34
CA VAL A 406 -7.00 -23.47 -8.20
C VAL A 406 -5.99 -24.49 -8.70
N GLY A 407 -4.76 -24.40 -8.25
CA GLY A 407 -3.74 -25.40 -8.56
C GLY A 407 -2.38 -25.11 -7.95
N THR A 408 -1.51 -26.11 -7.94
CA THR A 408 -0.15 -25.96 -7.43
C THR A 408 0.69 -25.14 -8.41
N PHE A 409 1.22 -23.99 -7.97
CA PHE A 409 2.10 -23.17 -8.79
C PHE A 409 3.50 -23.76 -8.90
N SER A 410 4.24 -23.30 -9.91
CA SER A 410 5.63 -23.71 -10.12
C SER A 410 6.53 -23.28 -8.96
N GLY A 411 6.72 -24.17 -7.97
CA GLY A 411 7.83 -24.11 -7.03
C GLY A 411 9.13 -24.58 -7.69
N THR A 412 10.26 -24.02 -7.29
CA THR A 412 11.59 -24.45 -7.77
C THR A 412 12.06 -25.77 -7.15
N ALA A 413 11.34 -26.29 -6.15
CA ALA A 413 11.71 -27.50 -5.44
C ALA A 413 11.20 -28.76 -6.16
N VAL A 414 12.06 -29.77 -6.25
CA VAL A 414 11.69 -31.12 -6.69
C VAL A 414 10.98 -31.81 -5.53
N ASP A 415 9.65 -31.70 -5.47
CA ASP A 415 8.86 -32.54 -4.56
C ASP A 415 8.49 -33.86 -5.27
N ASN A 416 8.38 -34.97 -4.56
CA ASN A 416 7.81 -36.22 -5.07
C ASN A 416 6.38 -36.47 -4.55
N SER A 417 5.76 -35.48 -3.88
CA SER A 417 4.38 -35.56 -3.43
C SER A 417 3.36 -35.57 -4.59
N PRO A 418 2.17 -36.18 -4.41
CA PRO A 418 1.03 -35.98 -5.30
C PRO A 418 0.67 -34.50 -5.41
N ASP A 419 0.31 -34.05 -6.61
CA ASP A 419 -0.15 -32.68 -6.86
C ASP A 419 -1.68 -32.64 -6.74
N ILE A 420 -2.19 -32.33 -5.55
CA ILE A 420 -3.64 -32.22 -5.27
C ILE A 420 -4.03 -30.74 -5.32
N ALA A 421 -5.00 -30.38 -6.16
CA ALA A 421 -5.60 -29.05 -6.15
C ALA A 421 -6.64 -28.94 -5.03
N SER A 422 -6.74 -27.74 -4.44
CA SER A 422 -7.81 -27.41 -3.50
C SER A 422 -9.14 -27.14 -4.23
N ASP A 423 -10.17 -26.81 -3.45
CA ASP A 423 -11.55 -26.72 -3.93
C ASP A 423 -11.97 -25.30 -4.33
N ILE A 424 -13.01 -25.22 -5.14
CA ILE A 424 -13.74 -23.98 -5.45
C ILE A 424 -15.18 -24.11 -4.92
N THR A 425 -15.61 -23.14 -4.12
CA THR A 425 -16.96 -23.03 -3.58
C THR A 425 -17.63 -21.77 -4.08
N VAL A 426 -18.81 -21.91 -4.68
CA VAL A 426 -19.68 -20.81 -5.10
C VAL A 426 -21.05 -20.99 -4.46
N ILE A 427 -21.45 -20.04 -3.61
CA ILE A 427 -22.71 -20.12 -2.87
C ILE A 427 -23.45 -18.78 -2.97
N ALA A 428 -24.66 -18.82 -3.52
CA ALA A 428 -25.65 -17.75 -3.37
C ALA A 428 -26.74 -18.23 -2.40
N SER A 429 -26.99 -17.48 -1.34
CA SER A 429 -27.96 -17.90 -0.31
C SER A 429 -28.74 -16.73 0.27
N ASN A 430 -29.77 -17.04 1.07
CA ASN A 430 -30.58 -16.05 1.81
C ASN A 430 -31.27 -15.00 0.91
N GLY A 431 -31.59 -15.35 -0.34
CA GLY A 431 -32.20 -14.43 -1.30
C GLY A 431 -31.21 -13.53 -2.05
N ASN A 432 -29.91 -13.58 -1.72
CA ASN A 432 -28.87 -12.83 -2.43
C ASN A 432 -28.45 -13.54 -3.71
N SER A 433 -27.75 -12.79 -4.56
CA SER A 433 -27.38 -13.21 -5.90
C SER A 433 -25.87 -13.13 -6.17
N ILE A 434 -25.38 -14.03 -7.02
CA ILE A 434 -24.11 -13.89 -7.72
C ILE A 434 -24.43 -13.62 -9.18
N SER A 435 -24.05 -12.45 -9.68
CA SER A 435 -24.27 -12.05 -11.09
C SER A 435 -22.94 -11.92 -11.83
N VAL A 436 -22.84 -12.57 -12.99
CA VAL A 436 -21.71 -12.45 -13.92
C VAL A 436 -22.24 -12.00 -15.28
N ASP A 437 -21.89 -10.77 -15.69
CA ASP A 437 -22.33 -10.21 -16.97
C ASP A 437 -21.62 -10.86 -18.18
N GLY A 438 -20.44 -11.45 -17.96
CA GLY A 438 -19.69 -12.20 -18.95
C GLY A 438 -19.78 -13.72 -18.79
N GLY A 439 -18.72 -14.43 -19.20
CA GLY A 439 -18.56 -15.85 -18.92
C GLY A 439 -18.01 -16.12 -17.52
N LEU A 440 -18.29 -17.29 -16.98
CA LEU A 440 -17.72 -17.78 -15.73
C LEU A 440 -16.94 -19.07 -15.99
N SER A 441 -15.62 -19.04 -15.77
CA SER A 441 -14.75 -20.20 -15.87
C SER A 441 -14.10 -20.47 -14.51
N LEU A 442 -14.39 -21.64 -13.94
CA LEU A 442 -13.82 -22.11 -12.69
C LEU A 442 -13.10 -23.42 -12.95
N ARG A 443 -11.83 -23.50 -12.54
CA ARG A 443 -11.04 -24.70 -12.76
C ARG A 443 -10.21 -25.09 -11.54
N THR A 444 -10.28 -26.35 -11.15
CA THR A 444 -9.30 -26.97 -10.24
C THR A 444 -8.37 -27.85 -11.09
N LEU A 445 -7.05 -27.70 -10.92
CA LEU A 445 -6.07 -28.45 -11.69
C LEU A 445 -4.95 -29.02 -10.81
N GLY A 446 -5.04 -30.30 -10.50
CA GLY A 446 -3.94 -31.06 -9.92
C GLY A 446 -2.83 -31.27 -10.96
N GLY A 447 -1.58 -30.99 -10.60
CA GLY A 447 -0.42 -31.23 -11.48
C GLY A 447 0.00 -30.04 -12.35
N ARG A 448 -0.15 -28.80 -11.88
CA ARG A 448 0.26 -27.55 -12.58
C ARG A 448 1.73 -27.16 -12.44
N GLY A 449 2.37 -27.42 -11.29
CA GLY A 449 3.61 -26.72 -10.90
C GLY A 449 5.00 -27.34 -11.06
N GLN A 450 5.32 -28.25 -11.99
CA GLN A 450 6.71 -28.73 -12.11
C GLN A 450 7.01 -29.32 -13.51
N LEU A 451 7.96 -28.70 -14.22
CA LEU A 451 8.55 -29.22 -15.47
C LEU A 451 9.75 -30.15 -15.20
N THR A 452 10.30 -30.13 -13.99
CA THR A 452 11.45 -30.97 -13.62
C THR A 452 11.00 -32.39 -13.40
N LEU A 453 11.29 -33.25 -14.38
CA LEU A 453 10.98 -34.67 -14.33
C LEU A 453 11.78 -35.36 -13.21
N GLY A 454 11.10 -36.06 -12.31
CA GLY A 454 11.70 -36.96 -11.32
C GLY A 454 11.88 -38.38 -11.87
N PRO A 455 12.59 -39.28 -11.16
CA PRO A 455 12.76 -40.67 -11.60
C PRO A 455 11.44 -41.45 -11.73
N SER A 456 10.39 -41.01 -11.01
CA SER A 456 8.99 -41.46 -11.16
C SER A 456 8.10 -40.29 -11.60
N GLY A 457 7.01 -40.62 -12.30
CA GLY A 457 5.92 -39.68 -12.56
C GLY A 457 5.20 -39.30 -11.28
N LYS A 458 4.39 -38.23 -11.34
CA LYS A 458 3.58 -37.74 -10.22
C LYS A 458 2.11 -37.87 -10.52
N ASP A 459 1.34 -38.28 -9.54
CA ASP A 459 -0.12 -38.28 -9.64
C ASP A 459 -0.64 -36.84 -9.49
N GLY A 460 -1.63 -36.48 -10.30
CA GLY A 460 -2.34 -35.21 -10.19
C GLY A 460 -3.80 -35.47 -9.83
N THR A 461 -4.31 -34.82 -8.80
CA THR A 461 -5.73 -34.90 -8.41
C THR A 461 -6.38 -33.52 -8.47
N GLY A 462 -7.44 -33.38 -9.26
CA GLY A 462 -8.26 -32.15 -9.26
C GLY A 462 -9.05 -32.02 -7.95
N GLY A 463 -9.22 -30.79 -7.48
CA GLY A 463 -10.10 -30.50 -6.34
C GLY A 463 -11.56 -30.44 -6.76
N ASP A 464 -12.47 -30.29 -5.81
CA ASP A 464 -13.90 -30.26 -6.09
C ASP A 464 -14.39 -28.85 -6.43
N ILE A 465 -15.43 -28.77 -7.25
CA ILE A 465 -16.17 -27.53 -7.51
C ILE A 465 -17.60 -27.69 -6.99
N THR A 466 -17.93 -26.93 -5.95
CA THR A 466 -19.28 -26.84 -5.40
C THR A 466 -19.95 -25.55 -5.87
N PHE A 467 -21.07 -25.67 -6.57
CA PHE A 467 -21.80 -24.55 -7.17
C PHE A 467 -23.26 -24.58 -6.74
N THR A 468 -23.62 -23.78 -5.75
CA THR A 468 -24.91 -23.90 -5.03
C THR A 468 -25.68 -22.59 -4.98
N ALA A 469 -26.96 -22.65 -5.39
CA ALA A 469 -27.96 -21.63 -5.09
C ALA A 469 -28.92 -22.18 -4.02
N ASP A 470 -28.84 -21.66 -2.80
CA ASP A 470 -29.65 -22.07 -1.64
C ASP A 470 -30.62 -20.96 -1.21
N GLY A 471 -31.78 -20.91 -1.86
CA GLY A 471 -32.73 -19.81 -1.70
C GLY A 471 -32.25 -18.46 -2.25
N GLY A 472 -31.07 -18.41 -2.89
CA GLY A 472 -30.53 -17.28 -3.67
C GLY A 472 -30.47 -17.57 -5.17
N SER A 473 -29.79 -16.74 -5.95
CA SER A 473 -29.63 -16.94 -7.40
C SER A 473 -28.19 -16.83 -7.88
N ILE A 474 -27.82 -17.63 -8.87
CA ILE A 474 -26.56 -17.48 -9.61
C ILE A 474 -26.89 -17.30 -11.10
N GLY A 475 -26.54 -16.15 -11.65
CA GLY A 475 -26.75 -15.79 -13.05
C GLY A 475 -25.44 -15.58 -13.79
N VAL A 476 -25.25 -16.28 -14.91
CA VAL A 476 -24.13 -16.09 -15.83
C VAL A 476 -24.68 -15.73 -17.21
N ASN A 477 -24.43 -14.50 -17.66
CA ASN A 477 -24.95 -13.99 -18.95
C ASN A 477 -24.16 -14.52 -20.16
N GLY A 478 -23.04 -15.21 -19.93
CA GLY A 478 -22.28 -15.94 -20.94
C GLY A 478 -22.07 -17.42 -20.58
N ASN A 479 -20.99 -18.01 -21.13
CA ASN A 479 -20.68 -19.43 -20.92
C ASN A 479 -20.33 -19.73 -19.46
N LEU A 480 -20.97 -20.74 -18.88
CA LEU A 480 -20.56 -21.37 -17.62
C LEU A 480 -19.64 -22.57 -17.91
N THR A 481 -18.41 -22.51 -17.42
CA THR A 481 -17.40 -23.57 -17.55
C THR A 481 -16.89 -23.97 -16.17
N LEU A 482 -17.13 -25.22 -15.78
CA LEU A 482 -16.66 -25.81 -14.53
C LEU A 482 -15.78 -27.01 -14.86
N ILE A 483 -14.51 -26.97 -14.49
CA ILE A 483 -13.53 -28.02 -14.83
C ILE A 483 -12.81 -28.47 -13.57
N SER A 484 -13.01 -29.71 -13.17
CA SER A 484 -12.13 -30.37 -12.21
C SER A 484 -11.26 -31.39 -12.92
N SER A 485 -9.93 -31.27 -12.80
CA SER A 485 -8.99 -32.12 -13.53
C SER A 485 -7.74 -32.43 -12.72
N GLY A 486 -7.27 -33.67 -12.83
CA GLY A 486 -5.95 -34.08 -12.37
C GLY A 486 -5.08 -34.50 -13.54
N LEU A 487 -3.85 -34.00 -13.60
CA LEU A 487 -2.87 -34.33 -14.62
C LEU A 487 -1.76 -35.20 -14.03
N GLY A 488 -1.76 -36.48 -14.40
CA GLY A 488 -0.64 -37.37 -14.16
C GLY A 488 0.58 -36.98 -14.99
N ARG A 489 1.78 -37.09 -14.41
CA ARG A 489 3.04 -36.61 -15.02
C ARG A 489 3.95 -37.74 -15.46
N LEU A 490 4.72 -37.52 -16.52
CA LEU A 490 5.71 -38.48 -17.01
C LEU A 490 6.92 -38.57 -16.07
N ALA A 491 7.50 -39.77 -15.98
CA ALA A 491 8.80 -39.98 -15.35
C ALA A 491 9.96 -39.53 -16.27
N ALA A 492 11.07 -39.06 -15.68
CA ALA A 492 12.27 -38.60 -16.40
C ALA A 492 13.00 -39.72 -17.16
N THR A 493 13.10 -40.90 -16.56
CA THR A 493 13.89 -42.02 -17.10
C THR A 493 13.32 -43.38 -16.69
N GLY A 494 12.51 -43.98 -17.56
CA GLY A 494 12.09 -45.40 -17.44
C GLY A 494 11.22 -45.77 -16.24
N GLY A 495 10.78 -44.79 -15.43
CA GLY A 495 9.84 -44.99 -14.33
C GLY A 495 8.37 -45.02 -14.79
N THR A 496 7.47 -45.41 -13.89
CA THR A 496 6.02 -45.31 -14.10
C THR A 496 5.61 -43.84 -14.18
N SER A 497 4.80 -43.48 -15.17
CA SER A 497 4.13 -42.18 -15.18
C SER A 497 3.09 -42.16 -14.06
N GLY A 498 2.73 -40.97 -13.58
CA GLY A 498 1.68 -40.82 -12.58
C GLY A 498 0.29 -40.78 -13.22
N ASP A 499 -0.71 -41.00 -12.39
CA ASP A 499 -2.12 -41.03 -12.75
C ASP A 499 -2.75 -39.62 -12.67
N GLY A 500 -3.73 -39.37 -13.53
CA GLY A 500 -4.56 -38.15 -13.49
C GLY A 500 -5.95 -38.49 -12.98
N ILE A 501 -6.34 -37.94 -11.83
CA ILE A 501 -7.64 -38.15 -11.20
C ILE A 501 -8.39 -36.80 -11.18
N GLY A 502 -9.53 -36.71 -11.87
CA GLY A 502 -10.41 -35.54 -11.73
C GLY A 502 -11.11 -35.53 -10.37
N GLY A 503 -11.51 -34.34 -9.92
CA GLY A 503 -12.43 -34.18 -8.79
C GLY A 503 -13.88 -34.04 -9.26
N ASP A 504 -14.77 -33.80 -8.30
CA ASP A 504 -16.20 -33.70 -8.52
C ASP A 504 -16.63 -32.27 -8.90
N VAL A 505 -17.65 -32.16 -9.74
CA VAL A 505 -18.36 -30.90 -10.01
C VAL A 505 -19.81 -31.09 -9.60
N VAL A 506 -20.24 -30.37 -8.57
CA VAL A 506 -21.58 -30.44 -8.01
C VAL A 506 -22.31 -29.13 -8.25
N VAL A 507 -23.41 -29.18 -9.01
CA VAL A 507 -24.28 -28.03 -9.30
C VAL A 507 -25.63 -28.25 -8.65
N THR A 508 -26.01 -27.40 -7.71
CA THR A 508 -27.20 -27.60 -6.87
C THR A 508 -28.05 -26.34 -6.76
N ALA A 509 -29.35 -26.48 -7.02
CA ALA A 509 -30.36 -25.45 -6.73
C ALA A 509 -31.35 -26.03 -5.71
N ILE A 510 -31.41 -25.44 -4.51
CA ILE A 510 -32.23 -25.91 -3.38
C ILE A 510 -32.97 -24.74 -2.73
N ASN A 511 -34.02 -25.07 -1.96
CA ASN A 511 -34.84 -24.11 -1.21
C ASN A 511 -35.37 -22.93 -2.05
N GLY A 512 -35.69 -23.20 -3.32
CA GLY A 512 -36.17 -22.19 -4.26
C GLY A 512 -35.08 -21.37 -4.94
N GLY A 513 -33.80 -21.77 -4.78
CA GLY A 513 -32.69 -21.15 -5.48
C GLY A 513 -32.70 -21.40 -6.99
N GLU A 514 -32.01 -20.53 -7.72
CA GLU A 514 -31.98 -20.54 -9.19
C GLU A 514 -30.54 -20.47 -9.72
N ILE A 515 -30.25 -21.25 -10.76
CA ILE A 515 -28.99 -21.18 -11.51
C ILE A 515 -29.34 -21.01 -12.98
N SER A 516 -28.79 -19.97 -13.62
CA SER A 516 -28.99 -19.68 -15.05
C SER A 516 -27.66 -19.39 -15.75
N ALA A 517 -27.52 -19.88 -16.99
CA ALA A 517 -26.40 -19.64 -17.88
C ALA A 517 -26.91 -19.51 -19.33
N ALA A 518 -26.35 -18.59 -20.13
CA ALA A 518 -26.83 -18.27 -21.48
C ALA A 518 -26.07 -18.96 -22.61
#